data_AF-A0A7X5N450-F1
#
_entry.id   AF-A0A7X5N450-F1
#
_cell.length_a   1.000
_cell.length_b   1.000
_cell.length_c   1.000
_cell.angle_alpha   90.00
_cell.angle_beta   90.00
_cell.angle_gamma   90.00
#
_symmetry.space_group_name_H-M   'P 1'
#
loop_
_entity.id
_entity.type
_entity.pdbx_description
1 polymer ?
#
loop_
_entity_poly.entity_id
_entity_poly.type
_entity_poly.pdbx_seq_one_letter_code
_entity_poly.pdbx_strand_id
1 'polypeptide(L)'
;MIISAASDYRAAAQARLPPFLFHYIDGGAYAEHTLRRNVADLADIALRQRVLRNMSDLSLGTELFGETLAMPVALAPVGLTGMYARRGEVQAARAA
;
A
#
# COMPACT_ATOMS: atom_id res chain seq x y z
N MET A 1 11.62 13.72 8.49
CA MET A 1 10.65 12.74 8.98
C MET A 1 11.23 11.36 8.68
N ILE A 2 11.32 10.49 9.67
CA ILE A 2 11.66 9.08 9.46
C ILE A 2 10.37 8.39 9.04
N ILE A 3 10.38 7.69 7.91
CA ILE A 3 9.25 6.85 7.48
C ILE A 3 9.41 5.50 8.15
N SER A 4 8.48 5.15 9.03
CA SER A 4 8.50 3.93 9.85
C SER A 4 7.33 2.99 9.54
N ALA A 5 6.22 3.55 9.03
CA ALA A 5 5.05 2.81 8.59
C ALA A 5 4.55 3.32 7.24
N ALA A 6 3.80 2.49 6.51
CA ALA A 6 3.20 2.87 5.23
C ALA A 6 2.29 4.10 5.36
N SER A 7 1.61 4.27 6.50
CA SER A 7 0.77 5.42 6.82
C SER A 7 1.52 6.75 6.82
N ASP A 8 2.83 6.75 7.12
CA ASP A 8 3.63 7.97 7.20
C ASP A 8 3.78 8.64 5.81
N TYR A 9 3.67 7.85 4.74
CA TYR A 9 3.71 8.37 3.38
C TYR A 9 2.53 9.30 3.05
N ARG A 10 1.37 9.16 3.73
CA ARG A 10 0.24 10.07 3.54
C ARG A 10 0.61 11.50 3.95
N ALA A 11 1.19 11.67 5.13
CA ALA A 11 1.65 12.97 5.60
C ALA A 11 2.81 13.53 4.74
N ALA A 12 3.73 12.66 4.34
CA ALA A 12 4.82 13.05 3.45
C ALA A 12 4.32 13.50 2.06
N ALA A 13 3.29 12.85 1.52
CA ALA A 13 2.64 13.24 0.27
C ALA A 13 1.88 14.57 0.42
N GLN A 14 1.12 14.74 1.51
CA GLN A 14 0.38 15.97 1.79
C GLN A 14 1.30 17.20 1.88
N ALA A 15 2.50 17.02 2.45
CA ALA A 15 3.49 18.11 2.56
C ALA A 15 4.16 18.49 1.23
N ARG A 16 4.05 17.65 0.19
CA ARG A 16 4.79 17.82 -1.09
C ARG A 16 3.88 18.11 -2.27
N LEU A 17 2.66 17.57 -2.28
CA LEU A 17 1.74 17.68 -3.40
C LEU A 17 0.92 18.97 -3.31
N PRO A 18 0.61 19.61 -4.46
CA PRO A 18 -0.45 20.60 -4.53
C PRO A 18 -1.76 20.05 -3.94
N PRO A 19 -2.57 20.86 -3.22
CA PRO A 19 -3.76 20.37 -2.51
C PRO A 19 -4.71 19.56 -3.39
N PHE A 20 -4.97 20.01 -4.62
CA PHE A 20 -5.90 19.31 -5.52
C PHE A 20 -5.40 17.91 -5.92
N LEU A 21 -4.09 17.72 -6.08
CA LEU A 21 -3.51 16.41 -6.39
C LEU A 21 -3.53 15.48 -5.18
N PHE A 22 -3.26 16.03 -3.99
CA PHE A 22 -3.37 15.27 -2.75
C PHE A 22 -4.82 14.78 -2.53
N HIS A 23 -5.80 15.67 -2.67
CA HIS A 23 -7.21 15.28 -2.52
C HIS A 23 -7.67 14.28 -3.58
N TYR A 24 -7.11 14.34 -4.79
CA TYR A 24 -7.44 13.37 -5.85
C TYR A 24 -6.95 11.95 -5.52
N ILE A 25 -5.75 11.78 -4.97
CA ILE A 25 -5.22 10.45 -4.61
C ILE A 25 -5.73 9.94 -3.26
N ASP A 26 -5.95 10.83 -2.29
CA ASP A 26 -6.31 10.46 -0.91
C ASP A 26 -7.83 10.27 -0.72
N GLY A 27 -8.64 10.94 -1.54
CA GLY A 27 -10.08 11.04 -1.36
C GLY A 27 -10.87 9.78 -1.77
N GLY A 28 -12.03 9.62 -1.15
CA GLY A 28 -13.03 8.61 -1.48
C GLY A 28 -14.34 9.20 -2.03
N ALA A 29 -15.34 8.35 -2.24
CA ALA A 29 -16.64 8.79 -2.73
C ALA A 29 -17.47 9.50 -1.63
N TYR A 30 -18.00 10.69 -1.95
CA TYR A 30 -18.92 11.47 -1.11
C TYR A 30 -18.41 11.65 0.34
N ALA A 31 -19.15 11.14 1.33
CA ALA A 31 -18.79 11.22 2.74
C ALA A 31 -17.72 10.19 3.17
N GLU A 32 -17.18 9.41 2.22
CA GLU A 32 -16.03 8.51 2.40
C GLU A 32 -16.24 7.41 3.45
N HIS A 33 -17.49 7.02 3.69
CA HIS A 33 -17.81 5.97 4.66
C HIS A 33 -17.14 4.64 4.31
N THR A 34 -17.17 4.25 3.03
CA THR A 34 -16.53 3.01 2.56
C THR A 34 -15.01 3.08 2.70
N LEU A 35 -14.40 4.23 2.41
CA LEU A 35 -12.95 4.42 2.56
C LEU A 35 -12.51 4.19 4.01
N ARG A 36 -13.25 4.76 4.98
CA ARG A 36 -12.97 4.54 6.42
C ARG A 36 -13.21 3.09 6.84
N ARG A 37 -14.28 2.46 6.35
CA ARG A 37 -14.60 1.05 6.64
C ARG A 37 -13.51 0.09 6.16
N ASN A 38 -12.93 0.30 4.98
CA ASN A 38 -11.86 -0.56 4.47
C ASN A 38 -10.68 -0.71 5.47
N VAL A 39 -10.38 0.34 6.23
CA VAL A 39 -9.33 0.32 7.25
C VAL A 39 -9.84 -0.23 8.58
N ALA A 40 -11.01 0.24 9.05
CA ALA A 40 -11.58 -0.18 10.32
C ALA A 40 -11.88 -1.69 10.35
N ASP A 41 -12.50 -2.21 9.29
CA ASP A 41 -12.90 -3.62 9.19
C ASP A 41 -11.67 -4.56 9.24
N LEU A 42 -10.54 -4.16 8.65
CA LEU A 42 -9.28 -4.91 8.74
C LEU A 42 -8.63 -4.82 10.13
N ALA A 43 -8.72 -3.65 10.78
CA ALA A 43 -8.17 -3.44 12.12
C ALA A 43 -8.89 -4.29 13.20
N ASP A 44 -10.16 -4.61 12.97
CA ASP A 44 -10.96 -5.45 13.87
C ASP A 44 -10.60 -6.95 13.77
N ILE A 45 -9.77 -7.36 12.81
CA ILE A 45 -9.34 -8.76 12.66
C ILE A 45 -8.12 -9.03 13.52
N ALA A 46 -8.30 -9.77 14.62
CA ALA A 46 -7.22 -10.23 15.47
C ALA A 46 -6.49 -11.45 14.89
N LEU A 47 -5.15 -11.42 14.86
CA LEU A 47 -4.34 -12.58 14.53
C LEU A 47 -4.21 -13.52 15.74
N ARG A 48 -4.47 -14.82 15.54
CA ARG A 48 -4.22 -15.84 16.55
C ARG A 48 -2.74 -16.23 16.55
N GLN A 49 -1.99 -15.74 17.53
CA GLN A 49 -0.58 -16.08 17.70
C GLN A 49 -0.40 -17.60 17.91
N ARG A 50 0.58 -18.19 17.20
CA ARG A 50 1.02 -19.57 17.39
C ARG A 50 2.46 -19.57 17.87
N VAL A 51 2.69 -20.12 19.06
CA VAL A 51 4.01 -20.17 19.71
C VAL A 51 4.69 -21.52 19.51
N LEU A 52 5.99 -21.59 19.81
CA LEU A 52 6.83 -22.80 19.74
C LEU A 52 6.81 -23.45 18.34
N ARG A 53 6.90 -22.63 17.29
CA ARG A 53 7.07 -23.09 15.90
C ARG A 53 8.50 -22.84 15.46
N ASN A 54 9.08 -23.81 14.76
CA ASN A 54 10.34 -23.56 14.07
C ASN A 54 10.08 -22.61 12.90
N MET A 55 10.78 -21.48 12.89
CA MET A 55 10.70 -20.43 11.87
C MET A 55 12.06 -20.19 11.21
N SER A 56 12.99 -21.15 11.29
CA SER A 56 14.33 -21.05 10.69
C SER A 56 14.28 -20.78 9.19
N ASP A 57 13.28 -21.36 8.51
CA ASP A 57 13.12 -21.31 7.07
C ASP A 57 11.74 -20.75 6.72
N LEU A 58 11.62 -19.42 6.75
CA LEU A 58 10.41 -18.71 6.36
C LEU A 58 10.55 -18.17 4.93
N SER A 59 9.55 -18.44 4.09
CA SER A 59 9.44 -17.84 2.76
C SER A 59 8.10 -17.14 2.62
N LEU A 60 8.11 -15.97 1.99
CA LEU A 60 6.90 -15.30 1.50
C LEU A 60 6.63 -15.62 0.03
N GLY A 61 7.52 -16.38 -0.63
CA GLY A 61 7.40 -16.68 -2.04
C GLY A 61 6.09 -17.39 -2.37
N THR A 62 5.48 -17.01 -3.50
CA THR A 62 4.23 -17.60 -3.98
C THR A 62 4.25 -17.68 -5.50
N GLU A 63 3.43 -18.56 -6.06
CA GLU A 63 3.15 -18.59 -7.50
C GLU A 63 1.79 -17.94 -7.77
N LEU A 64 1.72 -17.05 -8.75
CA LEU A 64 0.48 -16.42 -9.19
C LEU A 64 0.47 -16.31 -10.71
N PHE A 65 -0.54 -16.87 -11.37
CA PHE A 65 -0.66 -16.91 -12.84
C PHE A 65 0.54 -17.55 -13.56
N GLY A 66 1.22 -18.52 -12.94
CA GLY A 66 2.41 -19.18 -13.49
C GLY A 66 3.71 -18.42 -13.24
N GLU A 67 3.66 -17.26 -12.57
CA GLU A 67 4.83 -16.44 -12.23
C GLU A 67 5.21 -16.62 -10.76
N THR A 68 6.52 -16.70 -10.49
CA THR A 68 7.04 -16.75 -9.12
C THR A 68 7.22 -15.34 -8.56
N LEU A 69 6.51 -15.01 -7.49
CA LEU A 69 6.61 -13.74 -6.77
C LEU A 69 7.40 -13.92 -5.47
N ALA A 70 8.20 -12.92 -5.10
CA ALA A 70 8.98 -12.94 -3.85
C ALA A 70 8.10 -12.83 -2.59
N MET A 71 6.89 -12.26 -2.72
CA MET A 71 5.89 -12.11 -1.67
C MET A 71 4.48 -12.04 -2.26
N PRO A 72 3.40 -12.33 -1.51
CA PRO A 72 2.03 -12.29 -2.01
C PRO A 72 1.46 -10.86 -2.01
N VAL A 73 2.21 -9.90 -2.57
CA VAL A 73 1.86 -8.48 -2.63
C VAL A 73 2.17 -7.96 -4.01
N ALA A 74 1.24 -7.20 -4.59
CA ALA A 74 1.41 -6.55 -5.89
C ALA A 74 0.99 -5.08 -5.81
N LEU A 75 1.50 -4.25 -6.73
CA LEU A 75 1.04 -2.89 -6.88
C LEU A 75 -0.35 -2.89 -7.54
N ALA A 76 -1.33 -2.26 -6.88
CA ALA A 76 -2.63 -2.02 -7.47
C ALA A 76 -2.51 -1.05 -8.66
N PRO A 77 -3.37 -1.17 -9.69
CA PRO A 77 -3.36 -0.25 -10.81
C PRO A 77 -3.81 1.15 -10.36
N VAL A 78 -2.93 2.14 -10.49
CA VAL A 78 -3.21 3.55 -10.21
C VAL A 78 -2.90 4.37 -11.46
N GLY A 79 -3.85 5.21 -11.88
CA GLY A 79 -3.66 6.10 -13.02
C GLY A 79 -2.98 7.42 -12.64
N LEU A 80 -2.44 8.11 -13.64
CA LEU A 80 -1.92 9.48 -13.52
C LEU A 80 -0.83 9.65 -12.46
N THR A 81 -0.05 8.61 -12.17
CA THR A 81 1.00 8.67 -11.15
C THR A 81 2.13 9.63 -11.50
N GLY A 82 2.30 9.92 -12.79
CA GLY A 82 3.12 11.04 -13.29
C GLY A 82 2.77 12.41 -12.70
N MET A 83 1.54 12.61 -12.22
CA MET A 83 1.13 13.86 -11.56
C MET A 83 1.63 13.95 -10.12
N TYR A 84 1.89 12.82 -9.45
CA TYR A 84 2.38 12.80 -8.06
C TYR A 84 3.90 12.79 -7.98
N ALA A 85 4.55 12.13 -8.93
CA ALA A 85 5.99 12.10 -9.07
C ALA A 85 6.38 11.98 -10.55
N ARG A 86 7.46 12.68 -10.95
CA ARG A 86 7.94 12.65 -12.33
C ARG A 86 8.19 11.20 -12.78
N ARG A 87 7.48 10.73 -13.82
CA ARG A 87 7.55 9.33 -14.33
C ARG A 87 7.06 8.29 -13.30
N GLY A 88 6.01 8.59 -12.54
CA GLY A 88 5.49 7.74 -11.47
C GLY A 88 5.28 6.28 -11.88
N GLU A 89 4.73 6.02 -13.06
CA GLU A 89 4.42 4.66 -13.54
C GLU A 89 5.71 3.86 -13.76
N VAL A 90 6.72 4.51 -14.34
CA VAL A 90 8.04 3.91 -14.58
C VAL A 90 8.78 3.66 -13.27
N GLN A 91 8.63 4.54 -12.28
CA GLN A 91 9.21 4.33 -10.96
C GLN A 91 8.55 3.14 -10.25
N ALA A 92 7.22 3.04 -10.30
CA ALA A 92 6.46 1.92 -9.75
C ALA A 92 6.86 0.59 -10.42
N ALA A 93 6.91 0.55 -11.75
CA ALA A 93 7.29 -0.65 -12.51
C ALA A 93 8.74 -1.10 -12.28
N ARG A 94 9.64 -0.21 -11.85
CA ARG A 94 11.02 -0.57 -11.47
C ARG A 94 11.14 -1.07 -10.04
N ALA A 95 10.20 -0.69 -9.18
CA ALA A 95 10.21 -1.05 -7.77
C ALA A 95 9.46 -2.37 -7.51
N ALA A 96 8.47 -2.70 -8.35
CA ALA A 96 7.78 -3.99 -8.39
C ALA A 96 8.69 -5.07 -8.95
#